data_AF-A0A1J5LPM8-F1
#
_entry.id   AF-A0A1J5LPM8-F1
#
_cell.length_a   1.000
_cell.length_b   1.000
_cell.length_c   1.000
_cell.angle_alpha   90.00
_cell.angle_beta   90.00
_cell.angle_gamma   90.00
#
_symmetry.space_group_name_H-M   'P 1'
#
loop_
_entity.id
_entity.type
_entity.pdbx_description
1 polymer ?
#
loop_
_entity_poly.entity_id
_entity_poly.type
_entity_poly.pdbx_seq_one_letter_code
_entity_poly.pdbx_strand_id
1 'polypeptide(L)'
;MEEEVENQRLAESIYDSFKSDSKSDTTLSLSLMRINDRCGEWGGDMEVIKFYRKSDLKIYADYSISNESCEGQPFRNVYMKIGMQVYDRDNELIYATMIPLLNQTDIPYEHFDNYGFYSEITQSDGTTKASDLSHFSWEAFEDLREKLIHRD
;
A
#
# COMPACT_ATOMS: atom_id res chain seq x y z
N MET A 1 22.85 1.37 7.21
CA MET A 1 23.04 2.77 7.66
C MET A 1 22.95 3.77 6.53
N GLU A 2 23.76 3.71 5.46
CA GLU A 2 23.59 4.65 4.33
C GLU A 2 22.30 4.37 3.52
N GLU A 3 22.03 3.10 3.21
CA GLU A 3 20.83 2.64 2.49
C GLU A 3 19.52 2.91 3.24
N GLU A 4 19.48 2.66 4.56
CA GLU A 4 18.30 2.95 5.39
C GLU A 4 17.96 4.45 5.42
N VAL A 5 18.99 5.32 5.45
CA VAL A 5 18.81 6.77 5.40
C VAL A 5 18.35 7.23 4.01
N GLU A 6 18.80 6.55 2.95
CA GLU A 6 18.36 6.82 1.59
C GLU A 6 16.90 6.42 1.38
N ASN A 7 16.50 5.24 1.85
CA ASN A 7 15.12 4.76 1.74
C ASN A 7 14.13 5.53 2.60
N GLN A 8 14.57 6.03 3.77
CA GLN A 8 13.82 7.02 4.54
C GLN A 8 13.54 8.27 3.70
N ARG A 9 14.57 8.85 3.07
CA ARG A 9 14.41 10.03 2.20
C ARG A 9 13.55 9.76 0.99
N LEU A 10 13.62 8.55 0.43
CA LEU A 10 12.80 8.14 -0.69
C LEU A 10 11.32 8.01 -0.29
N ALA A 11 11.04 7.42 0.87
CA ALA A 11 9.69 7.34 1.43
C ALA A 11 9.09 8.74 1.65
N GLU A 12 9.88 9.63 2.28
CA GLU A 12 9.53 11.04 2.46
C GLU A 12 9.26 11.72 1.13
N SER A 13 10.17 11.59 0.15
CA SER A 13 10.04 12.19 -1.17
C SER A 13 8.78 11.71 -1.92
N ILE A 14 8.46 10.42 -1.88
CA ILE A 14 7.28 9.87 -2.57
C ILE A 14 6.00 10.46 -1.96
N TYR A 15 5.89 10.44 -0.64
CA TYR A 15 4.69 10.91 0.03
C TYR A 15 4.57 12.43 0.01
N ASP A 16 5.66 13.18 0.21
CA ASP A 16 5.64 14.64 0.15
C ASP A 16 5.38 15.15 -1.27
N SER A 17 5.86 14.44 -2.30
CA SER A 17 5.47 14.70 -3.69
C SER A 17 3.95 14.54 -3.87
N PHE A 18 3.35 13.52 -3.25
CA PHE A 18 1.90 13.36 -3.24
C PHE A 18 1.19 14.50 -2.47
N LYS A 19 1.69 14.89 -1.29
CA LYS A 19 1.11 15.99 -0.48
C LYS A 19 1.16 17.34 -1.19
N SER A 20 2.24 17.60 -1.93
CA SER A 20 2.51 18.89 -2.58
C SER A 20 1.85 19.02 -3.95
N ASP A 21 1.43 17.91 -4.57
CA ASP A 21 0.74 17.95 -5.86
C ASP A 21 -0.62 18.66 -5.72
N SER A 22 -0.78 19.76 -6.46
CA SER A 22 -1.96 20.61 -6.46
C SER A 22 -3.12 20.04 -7.28
N LYS A 23 -2.89 18.95 -8.02
CA LYS A 23 -3.93 18.25 -8.77
C LYS A 23 -4.79 17.43 -7.82
N SER A 24 -6.12 17.60 -7.92
CA SER A 24 -7.09 16.85 -7.12
C SER A 24 -7.09 15.34 -7.37
N ASP A 25 -6.48 14.91 -8.47
CA ASP A 25 -6.57 13.54 -8.97
C ASP A 25 -5.36 12.69 -8.58
N THR A 26 -4.40 13.28 -7.85
CA THR A 26 -3.22 12.56 -7.40
C THR A 26 -3.57 11.64 -6.25
N THR A 27 -3.17 10.38 -6.37
CA THR A 27 -3.44 9.33 -5.38
C THR A 27 -2.18 8.52 -5.15
N LEU A 28 -2.05 8.00 -3.93
CA LEU A 28 -1.00 7.06 -3.54
C LEU A 28 -1.70 5.85 -2.94
N SER A 29 -1.41 4.66 -3.45
CA SER A 29 -1.97 3.42 -2.93
C SER A 29 -0.87 2.58 -2.31
N LEU A 30 -1.14 2.06 -1.12
CA LEU A 30 -0.40 0.99 -0.50
C LEU A 30 -1.27 -0.26 -0.61
N SER A 31 -0.80 -1.30 -1.26
CA SER A 31 -1.55 -2.54 -1.45
C SER A 31 -0.81 -3.71 -0.83
N LEU A 32 -1.54 -4.60 -0.17
CA LEU A 32 -1.09 -5.88 0.35
C LEU A 32 -2.01 -6.96 -0.20
N MET A 33 -1.50 -7.81 -1.08
CA MET A 33 -2.22 -8.91 -1.70
C MET A 33 -1.68 -10.24 -1.19
N ARG A 34 -2.52 -11.03 -0.55
CA ARG A 34 -2.18 -12.40 -0.15
C ARG A 34 -2.40 -13.35 -1.31
N ILE A 35 -1.33 -13.82 -1.94
CA ILE A 35 -1.34 -14.81 -3.03
C ILE A 35 -1.53 -16.21 -2.45
N ASN A 36 -2.59 -16.89 -2.91
CA ASN A 36 -3.01 -18.20 -2.42
C ASN A 36 -2.65 -19.31 -3.42
N ASP A 37 -2.20 -20.46 -2.92
CA ASP A 37 -1.90 -21.66 -3.73
C ASP A 37 -3.10 -22.17 -4.56
N ARG A 38 -4.32 -21.82 -4.16
CA ARG A 38 -5.57 -22.24 -4.80
C ARG A 38 -5.82 -21.61 -6.17
N CYS A 39 -5.26 -20.44 -6.43
CA CYS A 39 -5.57 -19.64 -7.62
C CYS A 39 -4.31 -19.35 -8.50
N GLY A 40 -3.11 -19.81 -8.11
CA GLY A 40 -1.85 -19.50 -8.81
C GLY A 40 -1.38 -18.05 -8.59
N GLU A 41 -0.53 -17.52 -9.47
CA GLU A 41 0.03 -16.15 -9.38
C GLU A 41 -1.03 -15.02 -9.51
N TRP A 42 -2.28 -15.36 -9.86
CA TRP A 42 -3.35 -14.43 -10.24
C TRP A 42 -4.54 -14.56 -9.29
N GLY A 43 -4.24 -14.61 -7.99
CA GLY A 43 -5.11 -15.26 -7.02
C GLY A 43 -4.92 -14.85 -5.57
N GLY A 44 -5.75 -13.98 -5.00
CA GLY A 44 -5.55 -13.55 -3.61
C GLY A 44 -6.62 -12.71 -2.92
N ASP A 45 -6.51 -12.60 -1.58
CA ASP A 45 -7.22 -11.57 -0.84
C ASP A 45 -6.37 -10.28 -0.89
N MET A 46 -6.97 -9.16 -1.29
CA MET A 46 -6.28 -7.89 -1.45
C MET A 46 -6.80 -6.85 -0.46
N GLU A 47 -5.88 -6.27 0.30
CA GLU A 47 -6.11 -5.12 1.17
C GLU A 47 -5.45 -3.89 0.55
N VAL A 48 -6.16 -2.77 0.50
CA VAL A 48 -5.64 -1.52 -0.08
C VAL A 48 -5.93 -0.36 0.85
N ILE A 49 -4.92 0.45 1.14
CA ILE A 49 -5.06 1.79 1.71
C ILE A 49 -4.76 2.80 0.59
N LYS A 50 -5.78 3.55 0.16
CA LYS A 50 -5.67 4.55 -0.89
C LYS A 50 -5.73 5.95 -0.30
N PHE A 51 -4.63 6.69 -0.42
CA PHE A 51 -4.54 8.10 -0.07
C PHE A 51 -4.93 8.99 -1.25
N TYR A 52 -5.70 10.03 -0.98
CA TYR A 52 -6.14 11.00 -1.97
C TYR A 52 -6.41 12.35 -1.32
N ARG A 53 -6.45 13.40 -2.14
CA ARG A 53 -6.82 14.75 -1.70
C ARG A 53 -8.25 15.07 -2.10
N LYS A 54 -8.98 15.77 -1.24
CA LYS A 54 -10.26 16.40 -1.62
C LYS A 54 -10.04 17.89 -1.90
N SER A 55 -11.11 18.56 -2.34
CA SER A 55 -11.13 19.99 -2.65
C SER A 55 -10.77 20.90 -1.48
N ASP A 56 -10.84 20.41 -0.23
CA ASP A 56 -10.42 21.12 0.97
C ASP A 56 -8.90 21.05 1.22
N LEU A 57 -8.13 20.51 0.26
CA LEU A 57 -6.68 20.32 0.30
C LEU A 57 -6.20 19.36 1.39
N LYS A 58 -7.10 18.74 2.14
CA LYS A 58 -6.78 17.72 3.14
C LYS A 58 -6.60 16.36 2.49
N ILE A 59 -5.86 15.51 3.19
CA ILE A 59 -5.59 14.13 2.77
C ILE A 59 -6.62 13.23 3.44
N TYR A 60 -7.17 12.33 2.64
CA TYR A 60 -8.11 11.29 3.04
C TYR A 60 -7.53 9.93 2.66
N ALA A 61 -7.96 8.92 3.39
CA ALA A 61 -7.68 7.53 3.09
C ALA A 61 -9.01 6.76 2.92
N ASP A 62 -9.04 5.91 1.92
CA ASP A 62 -10.01 4.82 1.82
C ASP A 62 -9.28 3.52 2.12
N TYR A 63 -9.97 2.60 2.77
CA TYR A 63 -9.50 1.24 2.97
C TYR A 63 -10.51 0.26 2.38
N SER A 64 -10.02 -0.74 1.65
CA SER A 64 -10.85 -1.80 1.08
C SER A 64 -10.21 -3.17 1.23
N ILE A 65 -11.05 -4.17 1.50
CA ILE A 65 -10.71 -5.58 1.34
C ILE A 65 -11.50 -6.11 0.16
N SER A 66 -10.81 -6.72 -0.78
CA SER A 66 -11.42 -7.51 -1.84
C SER A 66 -10.91 -8.94 -1.78
N ASN A 67 -11.76 -9.87 -2.18
CA ASN A 67 -11.43 -11.28 -2.25
C ASN A 67 -11.51 -11.71 -3.71
N GLU A 68 -10.48 -12.41 -4.19
CA GLU A 68 -10.46 -12.92 -5.55
C GLU A 68 -11.33 -14.17 -5.73
N SER A 69 -11.83 -14.30 -6.95
CA SER A 69 -12.47 -15.50 -7.48
C SER A 69 -11.49 -16.15 -8.45
N CYS A 70 -10.98 -17.34 -8.14
CA CYS A 70 -10.00 -18.10 -8.94
C CYS A 70 -10.41 -18.39 -10.42
N GLU A 71 -11.57 -17.93 -10.88
CA GLU A 71 -12.18 -18.25 -12.18
C GLU A 71 -12.35 -17.02 -13.10
N GLY A 72 -11.46 -16.02 -12.99
CA GLY A 72 -11.47 -14.84 -13.88
C GLY A 72 -12.68 -13.92 -13.69
N GLN A 73 -13.36 -14.02 -12.54
CA GLN A 73 -14.36 -13.04 -12.13
C GLN A 73 -13.67 -11.85 -11.48
N PRO A 74 -14.20 -10.63 -11.64
CA PRO A 74 -13.64 -9.45 -11.01
C PRO A 74 -13.63 -9.61 -9.48
N PHE A 75 -12.60 -9.05 -8.84
CA PHE A 75 -12.52 -8.91 -7.39
C PHE A 75 -13.83 -8.40 -6.81
N ARG A 76 -14.33 -9.07 -5.78
CA ARG A 76 -15.49 -8.60 -5.04
C ARG A 76 -15.01 -7.86 -3.80
N ASN A 77 -15.38 -6.58 -3.68
CA ASN A 77 -15.16 -5.83 -2.45
C ASN A 77 -16.03 -6.43 -1.33
N VAL A 78 -15.38 -6.85 -0.25
CA VAL A 78 -16.03 -7.49 0.91
C VAL A 78 -16.12 -6.53 2.09
N TYR A 79 -15.17 -5.60 2.21
CA TYR A 79 -15.19 -4.54 3.22
C TYR A 79 -14.66 -3.23 2.64
N MET A 80 -15.24 -2.11 3.07
CA MET A 80 -14.79 -0.79 2.66
C MET A 80 -15.07 0.25 3.75
N LYS A 81 -14.06 1.05 4.10
CA LYS A 81 -14.19 2.27 4.91
C LYS A 81 -13.65 3.44 4.09
N ILE A 82 -14.46 4.48 3.90
CA ILE A 82 -14.12 5.60 3.00
C ILE A 82 -14.00 6.92 3.73
N GLY A 83 -13.14 7.80 3.22
CA GLY A 83 -13.07 9.20 3.62
C GLY A 83 -12.49 9.43 5.01
N MET A 84 -11.57 8.57 5.47
CA MET A 84 -10.88 8.74 6.74
C MET A 84 -9.90 9.91 6.62
N GLN A 85 -10.05 10.95 7.43
CA GLN A 85 -9.12 12.07 7.39
C GLN A 85 -7.74 11.64 7.93
N VAL A 86 -6.69 11.93 7.16
CA VAL A 86 -5.28 11.71 7.53
C VAL A 86 -4.73 13.01 8.11
N TYR A 87 -4.05 12.92 9.26
CA TYR A 87 -3.45 14.07 9.94
C TYR A 87 -1.92 13.98 9.87
N ASP A 88 -1.24 15.11 10.11
CA ASP A 88 0.24 15.13 10.05
C ASP A 88 0.90 14.16 11.06
N ARG A 89 0.24 13.87 12.18
CA ARG A 89 0.69 12.86 13.16
C ARG A 89 0.67 11.41 12.63
N ASP A 90 0.15 11.19 11.42
CA ASP A 90 0.14 9.88 10.77
C ASP A 90 1.28 9.73 9.78
N ASN A 91 1.96 10.83 9.40
CA ASN A 91 3.02 10.82 8.40
C ASN A 91 4.13 9.85 8.78
N GLU A 92 4.57 9.85 10.05
CA GLU A 92 5.60 8.93 10.55
C GLU A 92 5.23 7.46 10.33
N LEU A 93 3.97 7.10 10.55
CA LEU A 93 3.51 5.72 10.36
C LEU A 93 3.38 5.37 8.87
N ILE A 94 3.00 6.33 8.04
CA ILE A 94 2.96 6.17 6.57
C ILE A 94 4.38 5.93 6.04
N TYR A 95 5.36 6.73 6.46
CA TYR A 95 6.77 6.51 6.10
C TYR A 95 7.25 5.14 6.60
N ALA A 96 7.01 4.82 7.88
CA ALA A 96 7.37 3.54 8.47
C ALA A 96 6.72 2.34 7.77
N THR A 97 5.55 2.54 7.15
CA THR A 97 4.92 1.54 6.29
C THR A 97 5.70 1.38 5.00
N MET A 98 6.02 2.47 4.30
CA MET A 98 6.70 2.43 3.00
C MET A 98 8.15 1.95 3.07
N ILE A 99 8.89 2.27 4.12
CA ILE A 99 10.33 2.02 4.25
C ILE A 99 10.71 0.55 4.12
N PRO A 100 10.06 -0.42 4.81
CA PRO A 100 10.32 -1.84 4.61
C PRO A 100 10.26 -2.26 3.14
N LEU A 101 9.29 -1.75 2.37
CA LEU A 101 9.15 -2.08 0.96
C LEU A 101 10.26 -1.47 0.10
N LEU A 102 10.72 -0.27 0.46
CA LEU A 102 11.83 0.41 -0.22
C LEU A 102 13.20 -0.17 0.17
N ASN A 103 13.31 -0.76 1.36
CA ASN A 103 14.49 -1.46 1.87
C ASN A 103 14.66 -2.87 1.29
N GLN A 104 13.61 -3.44 0.70
CA GLN A 104 13.69 -4.75 0.05
C GLN A 104 14.44 -4.58 -1.27
N THR A 105 15.77 -4.70 -1.21
CA THR A 105 16.64 -4.76 -2.38
C THR A 105 16.54 -6.14 -3.00
N ASP A 106 15.97 -6.21 -4.20
CA ASP A 106 16.15 -7.29 -5.17
C ASP A 106 16.11 -8.71 -4.57
N ILE A 107 15.03 -9.10 -3.87
CA ILE A 107 14.80 -10.54 -3.74
C ILE A 107 14.41 -11.03 -5.14
N PRO A 108 15.25 -11.84 -5.81
CA PRO A 108 14.97 -12.29 -7.16
C PRO A 108 13.62 -13.01 -7.17
N TYR A 109 12.76 -12.69 -8.14
CA TYR A 109 11.44 -13.33 -8.31
C TYR A 109 11.53 -14.87 -8.26
N GLU A 110 12.64 -15.41 -8.74
CA GLU A 110 13.02 -16.83 -8.76
C GLU A 110 13.26 -17.48 -7.38
N HIS A 111 13.18 -16.73 -6.28
CA HIS A 111 13.21 -17.24 -4.91
C HIS A 111 11.86 -17.29 -4.21
N PHE A 112 10.80 -16.83 -4.86
CA PHE A 112 9.48 -16.90 -4.29
C PHE A 112 8.74 -18.14 -4.78
N ASP A 113 8.22 -18.91 -3.84
CA ASP A 113 7.13 -19.82 -4.16
C ASP A 113 5.92 -18.99 -4.65
N ASN A 114 5.04 -19.58 -5.46
CA ASN A 114 3.84 -18.91 -6.01
C ASN A 114 2.77 -18.55 -4.93
N TYR A 115 3.15 -18.43 -3.65
CA TYR A 115 2.30 -18.14 -2.51
C TYR A 115 3.01 -17.21 -1.53
N GLY A 116 2.27 -16.25 -0.97
CA GLY A 116 2.84 -15.24 -0.07
C GLY A 116 2.03 -13.96 -0.04
N PHE A 117 2.71 -12.86 0.27
CA PHE A 117 2.17 -11.50 0.30
C PHE A 117 2.90 -10.67 -0.73
N TYR A 118 2.19 -10.23 -1.77
CA TYR A 118 2.63 -9.22 -2.70
C TYR A 118 2.28 -7.84 -2.13
N SER A 119 3.28 -7.00 -1.93
CA SER A 119 3.13 -5.65 -1.41
C SER A 119 3.56 -4.65 -2.47
N GLU A 120 2.85 -3.53 -2.63
CA GLU A 120 3.19 -2.50 -3.62
C GLU A 120 2.88 -1.08 -3.15
N ILE A 121 3.65 -0.12 -3.69
CA ILE A 121 3.39 1.32 -3.61
C ILE A 121 3.16 1.83 -5.03
N THR A 122 1.96 2.36 -5.30
CA THR A 122 1.58 2.82 -6.64
C THR A 122 1.05 4.25 -6.62
N GLN A 123 1.48 5.07 -7.58
CA GLN A 123 0.99 6.44 -7.79
C GLN A 123 -0.19 6.49 -8.78
N SER A 124 -0.90 7.62 -8.81
CA SER A 124 -2.08 7.87 -9.67
C SER A 124 -1.86 7.65 -11.17
N ASP A 125 -0.64 7.79 -11.66
CA ASP A 125 -0.27 7.55 -13.05
C ASP A 125 -0.08 6.05 -13.37
N GLY A 126 -0.30 5.18 -12.37
CA GLY A 126 -0.05 3.74 -12.47
C GLY A 126 1.41 3.38 -12.27
N THR A 127 2.30 4.34 -11.96
CA THR A 127 3.71 4.03 -11.72
C THR A 127 3.87 3.33 -10.37
N THR A 128 4.25 2.05 -10.41
CA THR A 128 4.72 1.30 -9.24
C THR A 128 6.09 1.83 -8.82
N LYS A 129 6.21 2.29 -7.57
CA LYS A 129 7.46 2.80 -6.99
C LYS A 129 8.31 1.72 -6.37
N ALA A 130 7.66 0.77 -5.73
CA ALA A 130 8.27 -0.43 -5.19
C ALA A 130 7.21 -1.51 -5.12
N SER A 131 7.67 -2.75 -5.27
CA SER A 131 6.86 -3.93 -5.02
C SER A 131 7.75 -5.04 -4.51
N ASP A 132 7.22 -5.88 -3.64
CA ASP A 132 7.90 -7.01 -3.05
C ASP A 132 6.95 -8.19 -2.95
N LEU A 133 7.50 -9.40 -3.01
CA LEU A 133 6.79 -10.61 -2.66
C LEU A 133 7.44 -11.13 -1.38
N SER A 134 6.68 -11.54 -0.37
CA SER A 134 7.26 -11.99 0.89
C SER A 134 6.40 -13.11 1.49
N HIS A 135 7.01 -14.03 2.24
CA HIS A 135 6.25 -15.02 2.99
C HIS A 135 5.66 -14.47 4.29
N PHE A 136 6.03 -13.26 4.69
CA PHE A 136 5.61 -12.62 5.95
C PHE A 136 4.72 -11.40 5.70
N SER A 137 3.85 -11.10 6.66
CA SER A 137 2.94 -9.95 6.55
C SER A 137 3.66 -8.62 6.79
N TRP A 138 3.09 -7.56 6.24
CA TRP A 138 3.60 -6.20 6.33
C TRP A 138 3.10 -5.54 7.63
N GLU A 139 3.73 -5.82 8.77
CA GLU A 139 3.25 -5.39 10.10
C GLU A 139 2.93 -3.88 10.17
N ALA A 140 3.80 -3.03 9.62
CA ALA A 140 3.58 -1.58 9.61
C ALA A 140 2.31 -1.16 8.81
N PHE A 141 1.97 -1.91 7.75
CA PHE A 141 0.72 -1.72 7.02
C PHE A 141 -0.49 -2.10 7.87
N GLU A 142 -0.40 -3.18 8.63
CA GLU A 142 -1.46 -3.59 9.57
C GLU A 142 -1.66 -2.52 10.66
N ASP A 143 -0.60 -2.00 11.25
CA ASP A 143 -0.67 -0.90 12.23
C ASP A 143 -1.32 0.36 11.66
N LEU A 144 -0.93 0.74 10.43
CA LEU A 144 -1.52 1.87 9.72
C LEU A 144 -3.01 1.64 9.44
N ARG A 145 -3.38 0.45 8.97
CA ARG A 145 -4.76 0.04 8.76
C ARG A 145 -5.58 0.19 10.05
N GLU A 146 -5.13 -0.43 11.13
CA GLU A 146 -5.85 -0.41 12.41
C GLU A 146 -6.05 1.02 12.92
N LYS A 147 -5.00 1.85 12.84
CA LYS A 147 -5.05 3.26 13.27
C LYS A 147 -6.05 4.08 12.45
N LEU A 148 -6.17 3.84 11.14
CA LEU A 148 -7.11 4.54 10.27
C LEU A 148 -8.56 4.04 10.47
N ILE A 149 -8.75 2.72 10.59
CA ILE A 149 -10.07 2.10 10.72
C ILE A 149 -10.71 2.36 12.08
N HIS A 150 -9.94 2.42 13.15
CA HIS A 150 -10.48 2.65 14.51
C HIS A 150 -10.51 4.12 14.93
N ARG A 151 -10.25 5.02 13.99
CA ARG A 151 -10.39 6.45 14.24
C ARG A 151 -11.84 6.90 14.09
N ASP A 152 -12.35 7.49 15.19
CA ASP A 152 -13.63 8.21 15.30
C ASP A 152 -13.57 9.59 14.65
#